data_AF-W1V865-F1
#
_entry.id   AF-W1V865-F1
#
_cell.length_a   1.000
_cell.length_b   1.000
_cell.length_c   1.000
_cell.angle_alpha   90.00
_cell.angle_beta   90.00
_cell.angle_gamma   90.00
#
_symmetry.space_group_name_H-M   'P 1'
#
loop_
_entity.id
_entity.type
_entity.pdbx_description
1 polymer ?
#
loop_
_entity_poly.entity_id
_entity_poly.type
_entity_poly.pdbx_seq_one_letter_code
_entity_poly.pdbx_strand_id
1 'polypeptide(L)' 'MKVVLLEDVKKVGKKGEIVEVSDAYGRNVLIKKGLGLEGTATNVNNAKQKQESIAHNKAVA' A
#
# COMPACT_ATOMS: atom_id res chain seq x y z
N MET A 1 2.92 -9.80 7.51
CA MET A 1 2.77 -8.36 7.79
C MET A 1 2.02 -7.66 6.66
N LYS A 2 1.11 -6.74 7.00
CA LYS A 2 0.48 -5.82 6.04
C LYS A 2 1.43 -4.67 5.71
N VAL A 3 1.50 -4.27 4.44
CA VAL A 3 2.28 -3.14 3.96
C VAL A 3 1.43 -2.32 2.99
N VAL A 4 1.43 -1.00 3.15
CA VAL A 4 0.85 -0.07 2.16
C VAL A 4 1.95 0.31 1.19
N LEU A 5 1.79 -0.03 -0.09
CA LEU A 5 2.79 0.30 -1.11
C LEU A 5 2.77 1.81 -1.43
N LEU A 6 3.94 2.42 -1.47
CA LEU A 6 4.11 3.83 -1.86
C LEU A 6 4.36 3.99 -3.37
N GLU A 7 4.74 2.90 -4.03
CA GLU A 7 5.07 2.83 -5.45
C GLU A 7 4.57 1.51 -6.06
N ASP A 8 4.57 1.43 -7.39
CA ASP A 8 4.30 0.20 -8.11
C ASP A 8 5.47 -0.77 -7.91
N VAL A 9 5.20 -1.92 -7.29
CA VAL A 9 6.21 -2.95 -7.05
C VAL A 9 5.88 -4.17 -7.89
N LYS A 10 6.77 -4.50 -8.84
CA LYS A 10 6.59 -5.60 -9.79
C LYS A 10 6.35 -6.92 -9.04
N LYS A 11 5.27 -7.63 -9.43
CA LYS A 11 4.80 -8.90 -8.82
C LYS A 11 4.34 -8.79 -7.36
N VAL A 12 4.20 -7.59 -6.82
CA VAL A 12 3.71 -7.37 -5.45
C VAL A 12 2.40 -6.60 -5.45
N GLY A 13 2.34 -5.45 -6.13
CA GLY A 13 1.12 -4.64 -6.20
C GLY A 13 1.36 -3.24 -6.77
N LYS A 14 0.29 -2.44 -6.78
CA LYS A 14 0.27 -1.06 -7.27
C LYS A 14 0.45 -0.05 -6.13
N LYS A 15 0.84 1.17 -6.49
CA LYS A 15 0.91 2.30 -5.56
C LYS A 15 -0.41 2.51 -4.83
N GLY A 16 -0.35 2.59 -3.50
CA GLY A 16 -1.50 2.75 -2.62
C GLY A 16 -2.23 1.45 -2.31
N GLU A 17 -1.80 0.31 -2.85
CA GLU A 17 -2.36 -0.99 -2.53
C GLU A 17 -1.88 -1.49 -1.17
N ILE A 18 -2.79 -2.14 -0.43
CA ILE A 18 -2.47 -2.80 0.83
C ILE A 18 -2.19 -4.27 0.49
N VAL A 19 -0.96 -4.70 0.67
CA VAL A 19 -0.53 -6.06 0.37
C VAL A 19 -0.15 -6.81 1.65
N GLU A 20 -0.39 -8.10 1.67
CA GLU A 20 0.06 -8.99 2.73
C GLU A 20 1.31 -9.75 2.27
N VAL A 21 2.41 -9.53 2.97
CA VAL A 21 3.72 -10.10 2.63
C VAL A 21 4.36 -10.75 3.84
N SER A 22 5.40 -11.55 3.59
CA SER A 22 6.23 -12.05 4.68
C SER A 22 6.87 -10.91 5.46
N ASP A 23 7.03 -11.16 6.74
CA ASP A 23 7.59 -10.22 7.69
C ASP A 23 9.00 -9.75 7.32
N ALA A 24 9.85 -10.68 6.88
CA ALA A 24 11.20 -10.37 6.41
C ALA A 24 11.18 -9.50 5.15
N TYR A 25 10.31 -9.80 4.18
CA TYR A 25 10.24 -9.05 2.93
C TYR A 25 9.72 -7.63 3.15
N GLY A 26 8.65 -7.47 3.93
CA GLY A 26 8.14 -6.12 4.19
C GLY A 26 9.13 -5.25 4.97
N ARG A 27 9.81 -5.78 5.99
CA ARG A 27 10.73 -4.98 6.84
C ARG A 27 12.03 -4.69 6.11
N ASN A 28 12.67 -5.72 5.58
CA ASN A 28 14.03 -5.61 5.04
C ASN A 28 14.08 -5.17 3.58
N VAL A 29 12.97 -5.30 2.84
CA VAL A 29 12.90 -4.93 1.42
C VAL A 29 11.98 -3.74 1.23
N LEU A 30 10.68 -3.87 1.52
CA LEU A 30 9.72 -2.82 1.18
C LEU A 30 9.92 -1.55 2.00
N ILE A 31 9.91 -1.66 3.33
CA ILE A 31 10.04 -0.52 4.25
C ILE A 31 11.46 0.04 4.20
N LYS A 32 12.48 -0.83 4.30
CA LYS A 32 13.89 -0.40 4.27
C LYS A 32 14.28 0.31 2.97
N LYS A 33 13.67 -0.04 1.83
CA LYS A 33 13.90 0.64 0.54
C LYS A 33 12.94 1.81 0.27
N GLY A 34 12.05 2.13 1.21
CA GLY A 34 11.07 3.22 1.04
C GLY A 34 9.93 2.91 0.05
N LEU A 35 9.74 1.64 -0.33
CA LEU A 35 8.71 1.20 -1.28
C LEU A 35 7.34 1.01 -0.62
N GLY A 36 7.28 1.00 0.71
CA GLY A 36 6.03 0.83 1.44
C GLY A 36 6.11 1.26 2.90
N LEU A 37 4.94 1.44 3.51
CA LEU A 37 4.77 1.71 4.93
C LEU A 37 4.18 0.50 5.63
N GLU A 38 4.50 0.32 6.91
CA GLU A 38 3.84 -0.69 7.73
C GLU A 38 2.32 -0.49 7.73
N GLY A 39 1.58 -1.59 7.61
CA GLY A 39 0.12 -1.61 7.60
C GLY A 39 -0.51 -1.39 8.97
N THR A 40 -0.10 -0.32 9.65
CA THR A 40 -0.74 0.17 10.87
C THR A 40 -2.19 0.57 10.58
N ALA A 41 -3.04 0.60 11.60
CA ALA A 41 -4.45 0.99 11.44
C ALA A 41 -4.59 2.35 10.72
N THR A 42 -3.76 3.32 11.08
CA THR A 42 -3.71 4.65 10.46
C THR A 42 -3.34 4.58 8.98
N ASN A 43 -2.25 3.88 8.63
CA ASN A 43 -1.80 3.80 7.24
C ASN A 43 -2.80 3.05 6.35
N VAL A 44 -3.41 1.99 6.88
CA VAL A 44 -4.46 1.22 6.18
C VAL A 44 -5.70 2.09 5.96
N ASN A 45 -6.15 2.84 6.96
CA ASN A 45 -7.32 3.70 6.81
C ASN A 45 -7.07 4.83 5.81
N ASN A 46 -5.90 5.47 5.87
CA ASN A 46 -5.51 6.50 4.91
C ASN A 46 -5.44 5.94 3.48
N ALA A 47 -4.90 4.73 3.31
CA ALA A 47 -4.84 4.07 2.01
C ALA A 47 -6.25 3.77 1.45
N LYS A 48 -7.16 3.25 2.29
CA LYS A 48 -8.55 2.98 1.90
C LYS A 48 -9.29 4.25 1.49
N GLN A 49 -9.23 5.31 2.30
CA GLN A 49 -9.86 6.59 1.98
C GLN A 49 -9.36 7.15 0.63
N LYS A 50 -8.06 7.02 0.37
CA LYS A 50 -7.47 7.46 -0.90
C LYS A 50 -7.94 6.60 -2.07
N GLN A 51 -8.03 5.28 -1.91
CA GLN A 51 -8.56 4.38 -2.93
C GLN A 51 -10.03 4.65 -3.22
N GLU A 52 -10.85 4.84 -2.19
CA GLU A 52 -12.27 5.18 -2.31
C GLU A 52 -12.45 6.52 -3.05
N SER A 53 -11.65 7.52 -2.72
CA SER A 53 -11.67 8.82 -3.40
C SER A 53 -11.28 8.70 -4.88
N ILE A 54 -10.25 7.90 -5.20
CA ILE A 54 -9.83 7.64 -6.59
C ILE A 54 -10.92 6.87 -7.33
N ALA A 55 -11.53 5.86 -6.71
CA ALA A 55 -12.61 5.07 -7.29
C ALA A 55 -13.85 5.93 -7.57
N HIS A 56 -14.22 6.79 -6.62
CA HIS A 56 -15.32 7.74 -6.78
C HIS A 56 -15.07 8.70 -7.94
N ASN A 57 -13.89 9.34 -8.00
CA ASN A 57 -13.53 10.25 -9.09
C ASN A 57 -13.53 9.54 -10.46
N LYS A 58 -13.11 8.28 -10.51
CA LYS A 58 -13.15 7.49 -11.75
C LYS A 58 -14.56 7.08 -12.17
N ALA A 59 -15.48 6.91 -11.22
CA ALA A 59 -16.87 6.53 -11.50
C ALA A 59 -17.73 7.74 -11.94
N VAL A 60 -17.32 8.95 -11.58
CA VAL A 60 -18.04 10.20 -11.87
C VAL A 60 -17.55 10.87 -13.17
N ALA A 61 -16.35 10.52 -13.66
CA ALA A 61 -15.77 10.97 -14.93
C ALA A 61 -16.16 10.04 -16.09
#